data_AF-A0A2T6B490-F1
#
_entry.id   AF-A0A2T6B490-F1
#
_cell.length_a   1.000
_cell.length_b   1.000
_cell.length_c   1.000
_cell.angle_alpha   90.00
_cell.angle_beta   90.00
_cell.angle_gamma   90.00
#
_symmetry.space_group_name_H-M   'P 1'
#
loop_
_entity.id
_entity.type
_entity.pdbx_description
1 polymer ?
#
loop_
_entity_poly.entity_id
_entity_poly.type
_entity_poly.pdbx_seq_one_letter_code
_entity_poly.pdbx_strand_id
1 'polypeptide(L)'
;MIGILRAWLLGLVVLTAFYWLLKIYFRSTRRERLEKQFEAEAMTGDRDAWVEAQMKDYGRSLKLKLVWLVYILPMIGMALAIYFVNYD
;
A
#
# COMPACT_ATOMS: atom_id res chain seq x y z
N MET A 1 3.48 -28.99 -15.54
CA MET A 1 4.44 -27.97 -15.02
C MET A 1 4.13 -26.53 -15.48
N ILE A 2 3.67 -26.29 -16.72
CA ILE A 2 3.39 -24.93 -17.24
C ILE A 2 2.22 -24.20 -16.55
N GLY A 3 1.22 -24.93 -16.01
CA GLY A 3 0.03 -24.33 -15.37
C GLY A 3 0.35 -23.53 -14.09
N ILE A 4 1.26 -24.04 -13.25
CA ILE A 4 1.68 -23.36 -12.00
C ILE A 4 2.40 -22.05 -12.34
N LEU A 5 3.29 -22.06 -13.33
CA LEU A 5 3.99 -20.85 -13.77
C LEU A 5 3.03 -19.74 -14.25
N ARG A 6 1.98 -20.11 -14.98
CA ARG A 6 0.95 -19.16 -15.45
C ARG A 6 0.15 -18.56 -14.29
N ALA A 7 -0.24 -19.38 -13.32
CA ALA A 7 -0.94 -18.92 -12.12
C ALA A 7 -0.07 -17.94 -11.30
N TRP A 8 1.23 -18.23 -11.15
CA TRP A 8 2.18 -17.33 -10.50
C TRP A 8 2.33 -15.99 -11.21
N LEU A 9 2.47 -16.00 -12.54
CA LEU A 9 2.52 -14.78 -13.34
C LEU A 9 1.26 -13.93 -13.18
N LEU A 10 0.08 -14.55 -13.22
CA LEU A 10 -1.20 -13.86 -13.00
C LEU A 10 -1.27 -13.27 -11.58
N GLY A 11 -0.85 -14.02 -10.56
CA GLY A 11 -0.78 -13.54 -9.18
C GLY A 11 0.11 -12.30 -9.04
N LEU A 12 1.30 -12.32 -9.63
CA LEU A 12 2.23 -11.18 -9.62
C LEU A 12 1.63 -9.93 -10.28
N VAL A 13 0.92 -10.09 -11.41
CA VAL A 13 0.25 -8.98 -12.09
C VAL A 13 -0.83 -8.38 -11.21
N VAL A 14 -1.68 -9.21 -10.61
CA VAL A 14 -2.75 -8.77 -9.71
C VAL A 14 -2.17 -8.04 -8.49
N LEU A 15 -1.14 -8.59 -7.84
CA LEU A 15 -0.48 -7.96 -6.69
C LEU A 15 0.14 -6.61 -7.05
N THR A 16 0.76 -6.52 -8.23
CA THR A 16 1.32 -5.26 -8.73
C THR A 16 0.20 -4.23 -8.93
N ALA A 17 -0.93 -4.62 -9.52
CA ALA A 17 -2.08 -3.73 -9.69
C ALA A 17 -2.60 -3.22 -8.33
N PHE A 18 -2.76 -4.10 -7.34
CA PHE A 18 -3.16 -3.73 -5.98
C PHE A 18 -2.19 -2.77 -5.30
N TYR A 19 -0.88 -2.98 -5.46
CA TYR A 19 0.14 -2.06 -4.96
C TYR A 19 -0.09 -0.63 -5.48
N TRP A 20 -0.30 -0.48 -6.79
CA TRP A 20 -0.52 0.82 -7.39
C TRP A 20 -1.82 1.47 -6.90
N LEU A 21 -2.91 0.72 -6.84
CA LEU A 21 -4.21 1.21 -6.35
C LEU A 21 -4.10 1.70 -4.89
N LEU A 22 -3.53 0.90 -4.01
CA LEU A 22 -3.36 1.27 -2.60
C LEU A 22 -2.43 2.46 -2.44
N LYS A 23 -1.35 2.53 -3.23
CA LYS A 23 -0.40 3.65 -3.19
C LYS A 23 -1.08 4.97 -3.51
N ILE A 24 -1.93 4.97 -4.55
CA ILE A 24 -2.69 6.15 -4.95
C ILE A 24 -3.73 6.50 -3.89
N TYR A 25 -4.52 5.51 -3.46
CA TYR A 25 -5.57 5.69 -2.45
C TYR A 25 -5.02 6.31 -1.16
N PHE A 26 -4.01 5.71 -0.54
CA PHE A 26 -3.45 6.21 0.72
C PHE A 26 -2.82 7.58 0.58
N ARG A 27 -2.12 7.85 -0.54
CA ARG A 27 -1.55 9.18 -0.80
C ARG A 27 -2.64 10.25 -0.92
N SER A 28 -3.72 9.95 -1.64
CA SER A 28 -4.85 10.86 -1.84
C SER A 28 -5.54 11.18 -0.52
N THR A 29 -5.95 10.14 0.22
CA THR A 29 -6.69 10.32 1.47
C THR A 29 -5.85 11.01 2.54
N ARG A 30 -4.53 10.75 2.61
CA ARG A 30 -3.66 11.42 3.57
C ARG A 30 -3.52 12.91 3.26
N ARG A 31 -3.34 13.26 1.99
CA ARG A 31 -3.24 14.65 1.55
C ARG A 31 -4.54 15.40 1.90
N GLU A 32 -5.69 14.84 1.54
CA GLU A 32 -7.00 15.44 1.84
C GLU A 32 -7.22 15.67 3.34
N ARG A 33 -6.80 14.73 4.20
CA ARG A 33 -6.89 14.88 5.66
C ARG A 33 -6.01 16.02 6.19
N LEU A 34 -4.78 16.15 5.67
CA LEU A 34 -3.86 17.23 6.06
C LEU A 34 -4.41 18.58 5.64
N GLU A 35 -4.96 18.66 4.43
CA GLU A 35 -5.59 19.87 3.92
C GLU A 35 -6.79 20.31 4.78
N LYS A 36 -7.69 19.37 5.13
CA LYS A 36 -8.80 19.66 6.05
C LYS A 36 -8.33 20.07 7.44
N GLN A 37 -7.23 19.48 7.92
CA GLN A 37 -6.65 19.84 9.21
C GLN A 37 -6.09 21.26 9.20
N PHE A 38 -5.39 21.65 8.14
CA PHE A 38 -4.87 23.01 7.97
C PHE A 38 -6.00 24.06 7.99
N GLU A 39 -7.11 23.78 7.30
CA GLU A 39 -8.30 24.64 7.30
C GLU A 39 -8.98 24.67 8.67
N ALA A 40 -9.12 23.51 9.34
CA ALA A 40 -9.77 23.41 10.65
C ALA A 40 -9.00 24.12 11.76
N GLU A 41 -7.66 24.13 11.69
CA GLU A 41 -6.78 24.78 12.67
C GLU A 41 -6.53 26.26 12.35
N ALA A 42 -7.16 26.80 11.29
CA ALA A 42 -6.99 28.18 10.82
C ALA A 42 -5.50 28.58 10.70
N MET A 43 -4.67 27.65 10.24
CA MET A 43 -3.23 27.87 10.11
C MET A 43 -2.93 28.99 9.11
N THR A 44 -1.91 29.79 9.41
CA THR A 44 -1.44 30.88 8.53
C THR A 44 -0.20 30.44 7.75
N GLY A 45 -0.15 30.79 6.46
CA GLY A 45 0.97 30.48 5.57
C GLY A 45 0.56 29.73 4.31
N ASP A 46 1.54 29.17 3.62
CA ASP A 46 1.33 28.36 2.41
C ASP A 46 0.89 26.93 2.79
N ARG A 47 -0.39 26.63 2.50
CA ARG A 47 -1.00 25.31 2.72
C ARG A 47 -0.25 24.20 2.00
N ASP A 48 0.13 24.41 0.74
CA ASP A 48 0.76 23.35 -0.05
C ASP A 48 2.16 23.02 0.49
N ALA A 49 2.92 24.04 0.89
CA ALA A 49 4.24 23.85 1.51
C ALA A 49 4.15 23.06 2.83
N TRP A 50 3.14 23.36 3.67
CA TRP A 50 2.94 22.63 4.92
C TRP A 50 2.51 21.18 4.69
N VAL A 51 1.57 20.94 3.77
CA VAL A 51 1.11 19.60 3.40
C VAL A 51 2.27 18.77 2.81
N GLU A 52 3.09 19.36 1.94
CA GLU A 52 4.23 18.67 1.34
C GLU A 52 5.30 18.30 2.37
N ALA A 53 5.59 19.19 3.32
CA ALA A 53 6.50 18.90 4.43
C ALA A 53 6.02 17.68 5.25
N GLN A 54 4.74 17.63 5.60
CA GLN A 54 4.14 16.51 6.35
C GLN A 54 4.06 15.21 5.53
N MET A 55 3.91 15.31 4.22
CA MET A 55 3.84 14.15 3.32
C MET A 55 5.21 13.50 3.07
N LYS A 56 6.32 14.21 3.30
CA LYS A 56 7.69 13.73 3.03
C LYS A 56 8.03 12.48 3.86
N ASP A 57 7.71 12.50 5.15
CA ASP A 57 7.94 11.36 6.05
C ASP A 57 6.89 10.25 5.86
N TYR A 58 5.66 10.64 5.53
CA TYR A 58 4.59 9.68 5.24
C TYR A 58 4.92 8.80 4.04
N GLY A 59 5.48 9.39 2.97
CA GLY A 59 5.85 8.64 1.76
C GLY A 59 6.83 7.50 2.01
N ARG A 60 7.79 7.66 2.95
CA ARG A 60 8.78 6.63 3.28
C ARG A 60 8.13 5.46 4.03
N SER A 61 7.35 5.75 5.07
CA SER A 61 6.67 4.71 5.86
C SER A 61 5.59 3.98 5.05
N LEU A 62 4.88 4.70 4.17
CA LEU A 62 3.86 4.13 3.30
C LEU A 62 4.47 3.09 2.34
N LYS A 63 5.60 3.40 1.70
CA LYS A 63 6.30 2.47 0.80
C LYS A 63 6.65 1.16 1.52
N LEU A 64 7.21 1.24 2.73
CA LEU A 64 7.57 0.06 3.53
C LEU A 64 6.34 -0.78 3.89
N LYS A 65 5.24 -0.14 4.31
CA LYS A 65 3.99 -0.82 4.64
C LYS A 65 3.36 -1.50 3.43
N LEU A 66 3.36 -0.85 2.27
CA LEU A 66 2.82 -1.45 1.04
C LEU A 66 3.64 -2.64 0.57
N VAL A 67 4.98 -2.58 0.68
CA VAL A 67 5.82 -3.74 0.33
C VAL A 67 5.49 -4.92 1.24
N TRP A 68 5.36 -4.69 2.55
CA TRP A 68 4.92 -5.73 3.49
C TRP A 68 3.54 -6.30 3.14
N LEU A 69 2.55 -5.43 2.89
CA LEU A 69 1.18 -5.85 2.62
C LEU A 69 1.05 -6.61 1.30
N VAL A 70 1.74 -6.14 0.25
CA VAL A 70 1.56 -6.70 -1.10
C VAL A 70 2.42 -7.94 -1.33
N TYR A 71 3.59 -8.06 -0.72
CA TYR A 71 4.48 -9.18 -1.01
C TYR A 71 4.54 -10.20 0.13
N ILE A 72 4.58 -9.77 1.39
CA ILE A 72 4.75 -10.69 2.52
C ILE A 72 3.42 -11.33 2.91
N LEU A 73 2.32 -10.59 2.88
CA LEU A 73 0.99 -11.13 3.19
C LEU A 73 0.59 -12.30 2.27
N PRO A 74 0.71 -12.22 0.93
CA PRO A 74 0.38 -13.37 0.07
C PRO A 74 1.35 -14.54 0.20
N MET A 75 2.63 -14.30 0.53
CA MET A 75 3.57 -15.38 0.85
C MET A 75 3.12 -16.15 2.10
N ILE A 76 2.68 -15.43 3.14
CA ILE A 76 2.09 -16.06 4.34
C ILE A 76 0.81 -16.79 3.98
N GLY A 77 -0.06 -16.20 3.16
CA GLY A 77 -1.29 -16.83 2.68
C GLY A 77 -1.04 -18.15 1.92
N MET A 78 -0.04 -18.18 1.04
CA MET A 78 0.39 -19.41 0.37
C MET A 78 0.96 -20.43 1.36
N ALA A 79 1.83 -20.01 2.28
CA ALA A 79 2.42 -20.91 3.27
C ALA A 79 1.34 -21.55 4.16
N LEU A 80 0.35 -20.78 4.61
CA LEU A 80 -0.80 -21.27 5.37
C LEU A 80 -1.66 -22.20 4.52
N ALA A 81 -1.97 -21.85 3.27
CA ALA A 81 -2.74 -22.71 2.38
C ALA A 81 -2.05 -24.06 2.15
N ILE A 82 -0.74 -24.07 1.90
CA ILE A 82 0.06 -25.30 1.78
C ILE A 82 0.02 -26.09 3.09
N TYR A 83 0.23 -25.44 4.23
CA TYR A 83 0.19 -26.09 5.54
C TYR A 83 -1.16 -26.76 5.79
N PHE A 84 -2.28 -26.06 5.60
CA PHE A 84 -3.61 -26.63 5.84
C PHE A 84 -4.01 -27.71 4.84
N VAL A 85 -3.61 -27.60 3.58
CA VAL A 85 -3.92 -28.63 2.55
C VAL A 85 -3.01 -29.87 2.70
N ASN A 86 -1.80 -29.71 3.22
CA ASN A 86 -0.83 -30.80 3.36
C ASN A 86 -0.77 -31.39 4.78
N TYR A 87 -1.41 -30.73 5.76
CA TYR A 87 -1.69 -31.26 7.09
C TYR A 87 -3.08 -31.93 7.09
N ASP A 88 -3.31 -32.74 6.06
CA ASP A 88 -4.40 -33.72 5.93
C ASP A 88 -3.76 -35.11 5.92
#